data_AF-A0A2C9LWG6-F1
#
_entry.id   AF-A0A2C9LWG6-F1
#
_cell.length_a   1.000
_cell.length_b   1.000
_cell.length_c   1.000
_cell.angle_alpha   90.00
_cell.angle_beta   90.00
_cell.angle_gamma   90.00
#
_symmetry.space_group_name_H-M   'P 1'
#
loop_
_entity.id
_entity.type
_entity.pdbx_description
1 polymer ?
#
loop_
_entity_poly.entity_id
_entity_poly.type
_entity_poly.pdbx_seq_one_letter_code
_entity_poly.pdbx_strand_id
1 'polypeptide(L)'
;MVHNLLYFTYHYVLEWSLNTSASIEAANRRFGSNPKFPKPIEPDKYSRFLYDAVYLFALAFNETYWNNLSFTGQNIYNASKNKIFQGQTGRFLTNNKADRQSSFLIWDMNKKNVFQQAVITRYSVNGQITWDMKAPILWGNGKQYNDSNSSSDFIPLDSPRCGFNSELCVPGEQINITSSFSSELPGEHRVAPTPLR
;
A
#
# COMPACT_ATOMS: atom_id res chain seq x y z
N MET A 1 12.58 21.16 -1.48
CA MET A 1 11.95 20.26 -2.46
C MET A 1 10.96 19.38 -1.71
N VAL A 2 9.69 19.33 -2.10
CA VAL A 2 8.70 18.43 -1.47
C VAL A 2 8.78 17.09 -2.17
N HIS A 3 9.09 16.04 -1.42
CA HIS A 3 9.14 14.69 -1.96
C HIS A 3 7.75 14.06 -1.81
N ASN A 4 7.14 13.65 -2.92
CA ASN A 4 5.88 12.93 -2.88
C ASN A 4 6.17 11.43 -3.01
N LEU A 5 5.79 10.65 -2.01
CA LEU A 5 5.87 9.19 -2.05
C LEU A 5 4.61 8.60 -1.45
N LEU A 6 3.83 7.93 -2.29
CA LEU A 6 2.70 7.12 -1.83
C LEU A 6 3.22 5.74 -1.45
N TYR A 7 2.87 5.28 -0.25
CA TYR A 7 3.30 3.99 0.27
C TYR A 7 2.12 3.18 0.78
N PHE A 8 2.06 1.91 0.40
CA PHE A 8 0.97 1.00 0.73
C PHE A 8 1.43 -0.02 1.75
N THR A 9 0.61 -0.23 2.79
CA THR A 9 0.81 -1.28 3.79
C THR A 9 -0.52 -1.95 4.10
N TYR A 10 -0.48 -3.08 4.78
CA TYR A 10 -1.68 -3.69 5.35
C TYR A 10 -2.16 -2.92 6.59
N HIS A 11 -3.48 -2.79 6.74
CA HIS A 11 -4.13 -2.11 7.85
C HIS A 11 -4.53 -3.08 8.96
N TYR A 12 -4.08 -2.81 10.19
CA TYR A 12 -4.56 -3.47 11.40
C TYR A 12 -4.79 -2.45 12.52
N VAL A 13 -5.97 -2.52 13.15
CA VAL A 13 -6.48 -1.61 14.19
C VAL A 13 -6.65 -2.38 15.48
N LEU A 14 -5.53 -2.64 16.15
CA LEU A 14 -5.48 -2.72 17.60
C LEU A 14 -4.11 -2.18 17.96
N GLU A 15 -4.10 -0.89 18.28
CA GLU A 15 -3.06 -0.15 18.98
C GLU A 15 -1.61 -0.33 18.51
N TRP A 16 -1.08 0.83 18.12
CA TRP A 16 0.29 1.25 18.29
C TRP A 16 1.33 0.89 17.24
N SER A 17 2.02 1.97 16.84
CA SER A 17 3.35 2.03 16.25
C SER A 17 3.66 0.92 15.26
N LEU A 18 3.17 1.05 14.03
CA LEU A 18 3.87 0.44 12.92
C LEU A 18 5.22 1.15 12.81
N ASN A 19 6.18 0.51 13.48
CA ASN A 19 7.57 0.38 13.11
C ASN A 19 7.78 0.95 11.70
N THR A 20 8.30 2.16 11.70
CA THR A 20 8.66 2.96 10.54
C THR A 20 9.64 2.23 9.62
N SER A 21 10.20 1.07 10.00
CA SER A 21 11.17 0.28 9.24
C SER A 21 10.82 0.02 7.78
N ALA A 22 9.58 -0.35 7.42
CA ALA A 22 9.26 -0.67 6.02
C ALA A 22 9.08 0.59 5.15
N SER A 23 8.47 1.65 5.73
CA SER A 23 8.38 2.98 5.10
C SER A 23 9.76 3.65 5.02
N ILE A 24 10.61 3.44 6.03
CA ILE A 24 12.00 3.89 6.09
C ILE A 24 12.85 3.09 5.11
N GLU A 25 12.62 1.80 4.91
CA GLU A 25 13.35 1.00 3.90
C GLU A 25 13.01 1.48 2.48
N ALA A 26 11.73 1.75 2.21
CA ALA A 26 11.30 2.38 0.96
C ALA A 26 11.91 3.79 0.79
N ALA A 27 12.01 4.57 1.87
CA ALA A 27 12.71 5.85 1.87
C ALA A 27 14.23 5.68 1.66
N ASN A 28 14.88 4.70 2.28
CA ASN A 28 16.32 4.42 2.18
C ASN A 28 16.72 4.02 0.76
N ARG A 29 15.88 3.24 0.06
CA ARG A 29 16.07 2.92 -1.37
C ARG A 29 16.07 4.18 -2.25
N ARG A 30 15.37 5.24 -1.82
CA ARG A 30 15.23 6.50 -2.55
C ARG A 30 16.24 7.57 -2.12
N PHE A 31 16.68 7.57 -0.85
CA PHE A 31 17.40 8.70 -0.22
C PHE A 31 18.79 8.35 0.38
N GLY A 32 19.27 7.11 0.30
CA GLY A 32 20.65 6.73 0.66
C GLY A 32 20.87 6.22 2.09
N SER A 33 22.14 5.90 2.40
CA SER A 33 22.54 5.00 3.50
C SER A 33 23.01 5.71 4.78
N ASN A 34 22.16 5.76 5.81
CA ASN A 34 22.43 5.30 7.19
C ASN A 34 21.35 5.79 8.17
N PRO A 35 20.58 4.86 8.76
CA PRO A 35 20.31 4.98 10.18
C PRO A 35 20.59 3.68 10.94
N LYS A 36 21.16 3.81 12.14
CA LYS A 36 21.31 2.71 13.10
C LYS A 36 19.92 2.14 13.43
N PHE A 37 19.71 0.86 13.13
CA PHE A 37 18.44 0.17 13.32
C PHE A 37 18.09 -0.01 14.80
N PRO A 38 16.82 0.15 15.22
CA PRO A 38 16.35 -0.39 16.48
C PRO A 38 16.31 -1.93 16.41
N LYS A 39 16.57 -2.59 17.54
CA LYS A 39 16.50 -4.06 17.63
C LYS A 39 15.09 -4.55 17.25
N PRO A 40 14.96 -5.70 16.56
CA PRO A 40 13.66 -6.31 16.30
C PRO A 40 12.88 -6.39 17.61
N ILE A 41 11.65 -5.88 17.59
CA ILE A 41 10.77 -5.86 18.74
C ILE A 41 10.00 -7.18 18.72
N GLU A 42 10.22 -8.01 19.74
CA GLU A 42 9.39 -9.18 20.00
C GLU A 42 8.03 -8.73 20.58
N PRO A 43 6.92 -9.40 20.22
CA PRO A 43 6.83 -10.53 19.28
C PRO A 43 6.74 -10.10 17.81
N ASP A 44 7.14 -11.01 16.91
CA ASP A 44 7.03 -10.83 15.46
C ASP A 44 5.62 -10.37 15.03
N LYS A 45 5.53 -9.43 14.09
CA LYS A 45 4.26 -8.84 13.64
C LYS A 45 3.27 -9.86 13.06
N TYR A 46 3.75 -10.98 12.52
CA TYR A 46 2.93 -12.06 11.98
C TYR A 46 2.35 -12.96 13.07
N SER A 47 2.85 -12.90 14.31
CA SER A 47 2.32 -13.67 15.45
C SER A 47 0.83 -13.42 15.69
N ARG A 48 0.36 -12.18 15.51
CA ARG A 48 -1.06 -11.83 15.63
C ARG A 48 -1.92 -12.46 14.52
N PHE A 49 -1.36 -12.67 13.32
CA PHE A 49 -2.04 -13.36 12.22
C PHE A 49 -2.18 -14.84 12.49
N LEU A 50 -1.11 -15.43 13.02
CA LEU A 50 -1.12 -16.82 13.44
C LEU A 50 -2.15 -17.03 14.56
N TYR A 51 -2.21 -16.12 15.54
CA TYR A 51 -3.25 -16.15 16.56
C TYR A 51 -4.66 -16.15 15.94
N ASP A 52 -4.95 -15.21 15.05
CA ASP A 52 -6.29 -15.10 14.44
C ASP A 52 -6.62 -16.31 13.56
N ALA A 53 -5.64 -16.92 12.89
CA ALA A 53 -5.82 -18.14 12.12
C ALA A 53 -6.15 -19.34 13.01
N VAL A 54 -5.45 -19.49 14.14
CA VAL A 54 -5.75 -20.54 15.14
C VAL A 54 -7.12 -20.31 15.77
N TYR A 55 -7.47 -19.06 16.05
CA TYR A 55 -8.79 -18.71 16.59
C TYR A 55 -9.92 -19.01 15.59
N LEU A 56 -9.74 -18.70 14.30
CA LEU A 56 -10.66 -19.11 13.23
C LEU A 56 -10.83 -20.63 13.21
N PHE A 57 -9.74 -21.40 13.29
CA PHE A 57 -9.79 -22.85 13.33
C PHE A 57 -10.60 -23.35 14.55
N ALA A 58 -10.37 -22.78 15.74
CA ALA A 58 -11.12 -23.15 16.94
C ALA A 58 -12.63 -22.86 16.79
N LEU A 59 -12.99 -21.72 16.20
CA LEU A 59 -14.38 -21.37 15.92
C LEU A 59 -15.03 -22.34 14.91
N ALA A 60 -14.33 -22.68 13.83
CA ALA A 60 -14.81 -23.60 12.81
C ALA A 60 -14.92 -25.04 13.34
N PHE A 61 -13.97 -25.46 14.16
CA PHE A 61 -14.00 -26.77 14.84
C PHE A 61 -15.19 -26.87 15.79
N ASN A 62 -15.42 -25.83 16.60
CA ASN A 62 -16.55 -25.76 17.52
C ASN A 62 -17.90 -25.78 16.77
N GLU A 63 -18.03 -25.03 15.67
CA GLU A 63 -19.23 -25.09 14.83
C GLU A 63 -19.45 -26.49 14.24
N THR A 64 -18.38 -27.15 13.79
CA THR A 64 -18.46 -28.53 13.26
C THR A 64 -19.01 -29.49 14.33
N TYR A 65 -18.55 -29.35 15.58
CA TYR A 65 -19.06 -30.11 16.73
C TYR A 65 -20.54 -29.84 17.00
N TRP A 66 -20.95 -28.57 17.09
CA TRP A 66 -22.34 -28.20 17.38
C TRP A 66 -23.33 -28.59 16.29
N ASN A 67 -22.85 -28.66 15.04
CA ASN A 67 -23.64 -29.15 13.91
C ASN A 67 -23.64 -30.68 13.78
N ASN A 68 -23.07 -31.41 14.75
CA ASN A 68 -22.96 -32.87 14.78
C ASN A 68 -22.36 -33.46 13.49
N LEU A 69 -21.38 -32.75 12.92
CA LEU A 69 -20.67 -33.17 11.72
C LEU A 69 -19.42 -33.97 12.09
N SER A 70 -19.02 -34.89 11.22
CA SER A 70 -17.71 -35.54 11.35
C SER A 70 -16.58 -34.51 11.25
N PHE A 71 -15.54 -34.64 12.08
CA PHE A 71 -14.35 -33.77 12.09
C PHE A 71 -13.39 -34.03 10.92
N THR A 72 -13.90 -33.92 9.70
CA THR A 72 -13.08 -33.97 8.49
C THR A 72 -12.55 -32.59 8.14
N GLY A 73 -11.39 -32.52 7.47
CA GLY A 73 -10.84 -31.25 7.00
C GLY A 73 -11.82 -30.46 6.11
N GLN A 74 -12.62 -31.16 5.30
CA GLN A 74 -13.64 -30.55 4.44
C GLN A 74 -14.74 -29.83 5.25
N ASN A 75 -15.22 -30.46 6.33
CA ASN A 75 -16.27 -29.86 7.17
C ASN A 75 -15.75 -28.65 7.94
N ILE A 76 -14.55 -28.76 8.51
CA ILE A 76 -13.89 -27.64 9.22
C ILE A 76 -13.59 -26.49 8.24
N TYR A 77 -13.12 -26.79 7.04
CA TYR A 77 -12.91 -25.78 5.98
C TYR A 77 -14.23 -25.08 5.62
N ASN A 78 -15.31 -25.83 5.46
CA ASN A 78 -16.63 -25.25 5.18
C ASN A 78 -17.11 -24.34 6.31
N ALA A 79 -16.92 -24.75 7.57
CA ALA A 79 -17.21 -23.95 8.76
C ALA A 79 -16.28 -22.72 8.92
N SER A 80 -15.17 -22.64 8.19
CA SER A 80 -14.24 -21.48 8.22
C SER A 80 -14.65 -20.35 7.27
N LYS A 81 -15.61 -20.61 6.36
CA LYS A 81 -16.09 -19.64 5.37
C LYS A 81 -17.00 -18.59 6.00
N ASN A 82 -17.03 -17.40 5.41
CA ASN A 82 -17.95 -16.32 5.79
C ASN A 82 -17.95 -15.97 7.29
N LYS A 83 -16.79 -16.09 7.95
CA LYS A 83 -16.63 -15.82 9.38
C LYS A 83 -16.35 -14.36 9.64
N ILE A 84 -16.91 -13.86 10.74
CA ILE A 84 -16.68 -12.51 11.24
C ILE A 84 -16.41 -12.60 12.74
N PHE A 85 -15.30 -12.06 13.19
CA PHE A 85 -14.99 -11.94 14.61
C PHE A 85 -14.00 -10.80 14.86
N GLN A 86 -13.82 -10.45 16.13
CA GLN A 86 -12.78 -9.53 16.57
C GLN A 86 -11.56 -10.35 17.03
N GLY A 87 -10.46 -10.24 16.29
CA GLY A 87 -9.18 -10.90 16.58
C GLY A 87 -8.11 -9.92 17.08
N GLN A 88 -6.89 -10.40 17.24
CA GLN A 88 -5.71 -9.62 17.62
C GLN A 88 -5.26 -8.66 16.52
N THR A 89 -5.61 -8.93 15.27
CA THR A 89 -5.35 -8.02 14.14
C THR A 89 -6.54 -7.10 13.86
N GLY A 90 -7.53 -7.03 14.76
CA GLY A 90 -8.73 -6.24 14.60
C GLY A 90 -9.90 -7.05 14.05
N ARG A 91 -10.78 -6.41 13.29
CA ARG A 91 -11.92 -7.07 12.66
C ARG A 91 -11.42 -8.08 11.61
N PHE A 92 -11.76 -9.34 11.82
CA PHE A 92 -11.47 -10.45 10.92
C PHE A 92 -12.72 -10.80 10.12
N LEU A 93 -12.56 -11.01 8.81
CA LEU A 93 -13.62 -11.38 7.88
C LEU A 93 -13.05 -12.41 6.89
N THR A 94 -13.72 -13.55 6.67
CA THR A 94 -13.42 -14.45 5.55
C THR A 94 -14.53 -14.43 4.51
N ASN A 95 -14.18 -14.71 3.25
CA ASN A 95 -15.14 -14.88 2.17
C ASN A 95 -15.66 -16.33 2.10
N ASN A 96 -16.43 -16.64 1.04
CA ASN A 96 -16.97 -17.97 0.76
C ASN A 96 -15.92 -19.02 0.34
N LYS A 97 -14.65 -18.61 0.19
CA LYS A 97 -13.49 -19.48 -0.06
C LYS A 97 -12.59 -19.63 1.17
N ALA A 98 -13.00 -19.08 2.30
CA ALA A 98 -12.23 -18.98 3.55
C ALA A 98 -10.97 -18.09 3.44
N ASP A 99 -10.89 -17.23 2.43
CA ASP A 99 -9.82 -16.24 2.33
C ASP A 99 -10.12 -15.06 3.22
N ARG A 100 -9.15 -14.67 4.04
CA ARG A 100 -9.24 -13.47 4.86
C ARG A 100 -9.33 -12.22 3.97
N GLN A 101 -10.35 -11.41 4.19
CA GLN A 101 -10.49 -10.10 3.57
C GLN A 101 -9.51 -9.11 4.20
N SER A 102 -8.67 -8.51 3.35
CA SER A 102 -7.56 -7.66 3.78
C SER A 102 -7.95 -6.20 3.78
N SER A 103 -7.58 -5.48 4.83
CA SER A 103 -7.68 -4.02 4.87
C SER A 103 -6.30 -3.42 4.59
N PHE A 104 -6.23 -2.26 3.94
CA PHE A 104 -4.98 -1.59 3.57
C PHE A 104 -4.89 -0.18 4.13
N LEU A 105 -3.69 0.20 4.54
CA LEU A 105 -3.29 1.54 4.91
C LEU A 105 -2.51 2.16 3.76
N ILE A 106 -2.97 3.32 3.33
CA ILE A 106 -2.25 4.17 2.40
C ILE A 106 -1.60 5.27 3.22
N TRP A 107 -0.28 5.34 3.13
CA TRP A 107 0.53 6.37 3.73
C TRP A 107 0.95 7.34 2.66
N ASP A 108 1.00 8.61 3.04
CA ASP A 108 1.52 9.66 2.18
C ASP A 108 2.43 10.58 2.98
N MET A 109 3.36 11.23 2.28
CA MET A 109 4.29 12.19 2.87
C MET A 109 3.64 13.57 2.91
N ASN A 110 3.61 14.21 4.08
CA ASN A 110 3.06 15.55 4.21
C ASN A 110 4.05 16.65 3.77
N LYS A 111 3.61 17.91 3.74
CA LYS A 111 4.44 19.08 3.35
C LYS A 111 5.69 19.29 4.21
N LYS A 112 5.79 18.62 5.37
CA LYS A 112 6.95 18.65 6.28
C LYS A 112 7.87 17.44 6.10
N ASN A 113 7.69 16.66 5.03
CA ASN A 113 8.43 15.43 4.74
C ASN A 113 8.25 14.31 5.78
N VAL A 114 7.09 14.24 6.44
CA VAL A 114 6.76 13.20 7.42
C VAL A 114 5.65 12.30 6.87
N PHE A 115 5.85 10.98 6.91
CA PHE A 115 4.81 10.01 6.55
C PHE A 115 3.66 10.05 7.55
N GLN A 116 2.44 10.09 7.04
CA GLN A 116 1.21 10.01 7.80
C GLN A 116 0.22 9.07 7.11
N GLN A 117 -0.75 8.55 7.86
CA GLN A 117 -1.83 7.78 7.29
C GLN A 117 -2.73 8.71 6.48
N ALA A 118 -2.80 8.49 5.17
CA ALA A 118 -3.66 9.25 4.27
C ALA A 118 -5.02 8.58 4.12
N VAL A 119 -5.05 7.26 3.95
CA VAL A 119 -6.28 6.51 3.72
C VAL A 119 -6.27 5.18 4.46
N ILE A 120 -7.43 4.81 4.97
CA ILE A 120 -7.71 3.47 5.47
C ILE A 120 -8.75 2.83 4.55
N THR A 121 -8.45 1.64 4.05
CA THR A 121 -9.41 0.82 3.30
C THR A 121 -9.93 -0.30 4.19
N ARG A 122 -11.23 -0.56 4.14
CA ARG A 122 -11.84 -1.65 4.90
C ARG A 122 -12.78 -2.45 4.01
N TYR A 123 -12.73 -3.77 4.12
CA TYR A 123 -13.76 -4.61 3.52
C TYR A 123 -14.98 -4.65 4.42
N SER A 124 -16.14 -4.39 3.83
CA SER A 124 -17.43 -4.62 4.45
C SER A 124 -17.86 -6.08 4.28
N VAL A 125 -18.85 -6.50 5.06
CA VAL A 125 -19.46 -7.85 4.96
C VAL A 125 -20.06 -8.11 3.58
N ASN A 126 -20.49 -7.04 2.90
CA ASN A 126 -21.13 -7.11 1.58
C ASN A 126 -20.10 -7.14 0.44
N GLY A 127 -18.81 -7.33 0.73
CA GLY A 127 -17.73 -7.34 -0.25
C GLY A 127 -17.34 -5.96 -0.79
N GLN A 128 -17.97 -4.88 -0.32
CA GLN A 128 -17.60 -3.52 -0.71
C GLN A 128 -16.39 -3.03 0.07
N ILE A 129 -15.46 -2.37 -0.61
CA ILE A 129 -14.34 -1.66 0.01
C ILE A 129 -14.80 -0.24 0.36
N THR A 130 -14.69 0.13 1.63
CA THR A 130 -14.87 1.51 2.09
C THR A 130 -13.54 2.20 2.27
N TRP A 131 -13.51 3.49 1.98
CA TRP A 131 -12.33 4.34 2.04
C TRP A 131 -12.56 5.42 3.09
N ASP A 132 -11.65 5.51 4.04
CA ASP A 132 -11.69 6.46 5.15
C ASP A 132 -10.47 7.37 5.05
N MET A 133 -10.69 8.55 4.48
CA MET A 133 -9.66 9.58 4.26
C MET A 133 -9.29 10.20 5.62
N LYS A 134 -8.03 10.03 6.02
CA LYS A 134 -7.46 10.61 7.25
C LYS A 134 -6.69 11.89 7.00
N ALA A 135 -6.15 12.05 5.79
CA ALA A 135 -5.47 13.25 5.36
C ALA A 135 -5.58 13.42 3.82
N PRO A 136 -5.42 14.64 3.28
CA PRO A 136 -5.33 14.84 1.84
C PRO A 136 -4.08 14.14 1.28
N ILE A 137 -4.20 13.61 0.07
CA ILE A 137 -3.06 13.09 -0.70
C ILE A 137 -2.38 14.26 -1.39
N LEU A 138 -1.06 14.35 -1.25
CA LEU A 138 -0.20 15.34 -1.86
C LEU A 138 0.41 14.79 -3.15
N TRP A 139 0.11 15.48 -4.23
CA TRP A 139 0.60 15.21 -5.58
C TRP A 139 1.68 16.22 -5.96
N GLY A 140 2.21 16.15 -7.18
CA GLY A 140 3.35 16.96 -7.68
C GLY A 140 3.47 18.36 -7.05
N ASN A 141 4.64 18.65 -6.46
CA ASN A 141 4.92 19.91 -5.74
C ASN A 141 4.03 20.21 -4.52
N GLY A 142 3.46 19.18 -3.87
CA GLY A 142 2.67 19.31 -2.65
C GLY A 142 1.24 19.81 -2.85
N LYS A 143 0.70 19.69 -4.07
CA LYS A 143 -0.68 20.08 -4.42
C LYS A 143 -1.70 19.02 -4.02
N GLN A 144 -2.91 19.44 -3.66
CA GLN A 144 -4.00 18.54 -3.27
C GLN A 144 -5.20 18.65 -4.22
N TYR A 145 -5.97 17.57 -4.34
CA TYR A 145 -7.27 17.58 -5.02
C TYR A 145 -8.17 18.59 -4.28
N ASN A 146 -8.58 19.67 -4.96
CA ASN A 146 -9.30 20.84 -4.44
C ASN A 146 -8.47 22.06 -3.97
N ASP A 147 -7.17 22.16 -4.26
CA ASP A 147 -6.52 23.48 -4.20
C ASP A 147 -7.23 24.40 -5.21
N SER A 148 -7.90 25.43 -4.70
CA SER A 148 -9.08 26.13 -5.26
C SER A 148 -8.93 26.78 -6.65
N ASN A 149 -7.77 26.65 -7.29
CA ASN A 149 -7.43 27.20 -8.60
C ASN A 149 -6.56 26.24 -9.45
N SER A 150 -6.39 24.96 -9.06
CA SER A 150 -5.60 24.00 -9.85
C SER A 150 -6.50 23.03 -10.59
N SER A 151 -6.34 22.99 -11.92
CA SER A 151 -6.73 21.83 -12.72
C SER A 151 -6.08 20.56 -12.13
N SER A 152 -6.72 19.41 -12.27
CA SER A 152 -6.16 18.11 -11.82
C SER A 152 -4.93 17.66 -12.62
N ASP A 153 -4.37 18.52 -13.48
CA ASP A 153 -3.23 18.24 -14.35
C ASP A 153 -1.93 17.90 -13.59
N PHE A 154 -1.85 18.23 -12.29
CA PHE A 154 -0.71 17.89 -11.43
C PHE A 154 -0.78 16.45 -10.87
N ILE A 155 -1.91 15.77 -11.02
CA ILE A 155 -2.07 14.35 -10.69
C ILE A 155 -1.57 13.57 -11.90
N PRO A 156 -0.58 12.66 -11.73
CA PRO A 156 -0.07 11.89 -12.85
C PRO A 156 -1.18 11.01 -13.42
N LEU A 157 -1.23 10.94 -14.75
CA LEU A 157 -2.09 10.00 -15.46
C LEU A 157 -1.58 8.57 -15.23
N ASP A 158 -2.49 7.61 -15.29
CA ASP A 158 -2.18 6.17 -15.26
C ASP A 158 -1.42 5.72 -16.52
N SER A 159 -1.62 6.43 -17.63
CA SER A 159 -0.91 6.26 -18.90
C SER A 159 -0.33 7.60 -19.40
N PRO A 160 0.87 7.62 -20.00
CA PRO A 160 1.40 8.82 -20.64
C PRO A 160 0.46 9.32 -21.73
N ARG A 161 0.39 10.65 -21.95
CA ARG A 161 -0.47 11.24 -23.00
C ARG A 161 -0.17 10.70 -24.40
N CYS A 162 1.09 10.43 -24.71
CA CYS A 162 1.50 9.82 -25.98
C CYS A 162 1.40 8.29 -26.02
N GLY A 163 0.89 7.64 -24.98
CA GLY A 163 1.09 6.21 -24.79
C GLY A 163 2.52 5.89 -24.34
N PHE A 164 2.77 4.65 -23.97
CA PHE A 164 4.05 4.24 -23.39
C PHE A 164 5.18 4.19 -24.43
N ASN A 165 4.83 4.01 -25.71
CA ASN A 165 5.75 3.89 -26.84
C ASN A 165 5.55 5.00 -27.86
N SER A 166 4.96 6.13 -27.46
CA SER A 166 4.61 7.24 -28.35
C SER A 166 3.58 6.90 -29.44
N GLU A 167 2.82 5.82 -29.27
CA GLU A 167 1.87 5.30 -30.25
C GLU A 167 0.62 6.17 -30.46
N LEU A 168 0.29 7.05 -29.51
CA LEU A 168 -0.89 7.91 -29.58
C LEU A 168 -0.58 9.32 -30.10
N CYS A 169 0.70 9.68 -30.22
CA CYS A 169 1.12 10.99 -30.68
C CYS A 169 1.30 11.02 -32.18
N VAL A 170 0.76 12.05 -32.83
CA VAL A 170 0.95 12.23 -34.26
C VAL A 170 2.42 12.55 -34.54
N PRO A 171 3.08 11.92 -35.52
CA PRO A 171 4.44 12.26 -35.89
C PRO A 171 4.56 13.76 -36.21
N GLY A 172 5.36 14.49 -35.42
CA GLY A 172 5.56 15.93 -35.57
C GLY A 172 4.76 16.80 -34.58
N GLU A 173 3.90 16.22 -33.75
CA GLU A 173 3.25 16.93 -32.65
C GLU A 173 4.20 17.01 -31.46
N GLN A 174 4.76 18.20 -31.20
CA GLN A 174 5.53 18.43 -29.99
C GLN A 174 4.58 18.54 -28.80
N ILE A 175 4.50 17.49 -27.98
CA ILE A 175 3.92 17.65 -26.64
C ILE A 175 4.86 18.56 -25.86
N ASN A 176 4.42 19.79 -25.60
CA ASN A 176 5.01 20.64 -24.58
C ASN A 176 4.76 19.96 -23.22
N ILE A 177 5.66 19.05 -22.84
CA ILE A 177 5.74 18.53 -21.49
C ILE A 177 6.19 19.71 -20.65
N THR A 178 5.25 20.42 -20.03
CA THR A 178 5.56 21.30 -18.90
C THR A 178 6.02 20.40 -17.75
N SER A 179 7.28 20.01 -17.80
CA SER A 179 7.95 19.15 -16.85
C SER A 179 7.98 19.85 -15.50
N SER A 180 7.06 19.48 -14.62
CA SER A 180 7.22 19.72 -13.18
C SER A 180 8.08 18.64 -12.51
N PHE A 181 8.58 17.66 -13.27
CA PHE A 181 9.63 16.73 -12.83
C PHE A 181 10.98 17.22 -13.39
N SER A 182 11.72 17.94 -12.56
CA SER A 182 13.09 18.34 -12.87
C SER A 182 13.94 17.07 -13.04
N SER A 183 14.50 16.91 -14.24
CA SER A 183 15.50 15.91 -14.56
C SER A 183 16.81 16.25 -13.86
N GLU A 184 17.13 15.54 -12.80
CA GLU A 184 18.51 15.32 -12.38
C GLU A 184 18.81 13.83 -12.54
N LEU A 185 19.17 13.44 -13.76
CA LEU A 185 19.99 12.25 -13.98
C LEU A 185 21.45 12.66 -13.73
N PRO A 186 22.23 11.92 -12.92
CA PRO A 186 23.64 12.20 -12.74
C PRO A 186 24.37 11.98 -14.08
N GLY A 187 25.30 12.89 -14.37
CA GLY A 187 25.92 13.09 -15.69
C GLY A 187 26.46 11.83 -16.35
N GLU A 188 26.01 11.63 -17.57
CA GLU A 188 26.58 10.71 -18.54
C GLU A 188 27.98 11.24 -18.94
N HIS A 189 29.03 10.62 -18.40
CA HIS A 189 30.41 10.87 -18.84
C HIS A 189 30.54 10.43 -20.31
N ARG A 190 30.52 11.39 -21.23
CA ARG A 190 30.92 11.18 -22.63
C ARG A 190 32.40 10.79 -22.67
N VAL A 191 32.69 9.52 -22.93
CA VAL A 191 34.02 9.08 -23.35
C VAL A 191 34.20 9.48 -24.82
N ALA A 192 35.16 10.36 -25.08
CA ALA A 192 35.51 10.77 -26.44
C ALA A 192 36.14 9.59 -27.21
N PRO A 193 35.84 9.40 -28.51
CA PRO A 193 36.44 8.34 -29.31
C PRO A 193 37.93 8.63 -29.55
N THR A 194 38.77 7.65 -29.24
CA THR A 194 40.21 7.67 -29.51
C THR A 194 40.44 7.50 -31.02
N PRO A 195 41.34 8.28 -31.66
CA PRO A 195 41.65 8.07 -33.07
C PRO A 195 42.44 6.77 -33.24
N LEU A 196 42.02 5.94 -34.19
CA LEU A 196 42.77 4.78 -34.64
C LEU A 196 44.09 5.25 -35.30
N ARG A 197 45.20 4.68 -34.85
CA ARG A 197 46.46 4.57 -35.60
C ARG A 197 46.74 3.09 -35.82
#